data_AF-A0A355RH63-F1
#
_entry.id   AF-A0A355RH63-F1
#
_cell.length_a   1.000
_cell.length_b   1.000
_cell.length_c   1.000
_cell.angle_alpha   90.00
_cell.angle_beta   90.00
_cell.angle_gamma   90.00
#
_symmetry.space_group_name_H-M   'P 1'
#
loop_
_entity.id
_entity.type
_entity.pdbx_description
1 polymer ?
#
loop_
_entity_poly.entity_id
_entity_poly.type
_entity_poly.pdbx_seq_one_letter_code
_entity_poly.pdbx_strand_id
1 'polypeptide(L)'
;MNAIAIEILVLAGIAIFLIMRLKNVLGTREGFEKPKAQSPATLRSPDLKVIEGGPDADITDHVPAGSELAQTFTSIKAVDSGFLVSEFLSGSRAAYEMILMGFERGDLSAVRSFLSDEVANTFDEVIAQRSSQGLQIEAEFLGIREMKIND
;
A
#
# COMPACT_ATOMS: atom_id res chain seq x y z
N MET A 1 -58.91 -2.69 7.89
CA MET A 1 -57.69 -1.87 7.77
C MET A 1 -56.92 -2.36 6.55
N ASN A 2 -56.65 -1.49 5.57
CA ASN A 2 -56.11 -1.90 4.28
C ASN A 2 -54.62 -2.23 4.42
N ALA A 3 -54.26 -3.51 4.38
CA ALA A 3 -52.87 -3.98 4.52
C ALA A 3 -51.92 -3.30 3.53
N ILE A 4 -52.38 -3.09 2.29
CA ILE A 4 -51.66 -2.36 1.23
C ILE A 4 -51.35 -0.91 1.63
N ALA A 5 -52.27 -0.23 2.32
CA ALA A 5 -52.04 1.14 2.78
C ALA A 5 -50.99 1.20 3.91
N ILE A 6 -50.92 0.15 4.74
CA ILE A 6 -49.91 0.02 5.80
C ILE A 6 -48.53 -0.26 5.17
N GLU A 7 -48.44 -1.14 4.18
CA GLU A 7 -47.19 -1.42 3.45
C GLU A 7 -46.62 -0.18 2.77
N ILE A 8 -47.46 0.60 2.08
CA ILE A 8 -47.06 1.85 1.44
C ILE A 8 -46.56 2.86 2.49
N LEU A 9 -47.24 2.96 3.65
CA LEU A 9 -46.80 3.84 4.75
C LEU A 9 -45.45 3.41 5.32
N VAL A 10 -45.21 2.11 5.49
CA VAL A 10 -43.95 1.57 6.01
C VAL A 10 -42.82 1.82 5.01
N LEU A 11 -43.03 1.52 3.72
CA LEU A 11 -42.05 1.78 2.67
C LEU A 11 -41.70 3.28 2.55
N ALA A 12 -42.71 4.15 2.63
CA ALA A 12 -42.50 5.60 2.64
C ALA A 12 -41.67 6.04 3.85
N GLY A 13 -41.95 5.50 5.04
CA GLY A 13 -41.17 5.77 6.25
C GLY A 13 -39.70 5.36 6.12
N ILE A 14 -39.43 4.17 5.59
CA ILE A 14 -38.06 3.68 5.36
C ILE A 14 -37.35 4.55 4.32
N ALA A 15 -38.01 4.91 3.22
CA ALA A 15 -37.42 5.76 2.18
C ALA A 15 -37.02 7.15 2.72
N ILE A 16 -37.90 7.78 3.50
CA ILE A 16 -37.60 9.08 4.15
C ILE A 16 -36.42 8.93 5.12
N PHE A 17 -36.41 7.88 5.93
CA PHE A 17 -35.32 7.58 6.85
C PHE A 17 -33.98 7.42 6.13
N LEU A 18 -33.95 6.68 5.01
CA LEU A 18 -32.75 6.49 4.20
C LEU A 18 -32.23 7.81 3.62
N ILE A 19 -33.12 8.67 3.09
CA ILE A 19 -32.72 9.99 2.56
C ILE A 19 -32.14 10.88 3.66
N MET A 20 -32.76 10.93 4.84
CA MET A 20 -32.23 11.69 5.97
C MET A 20 -30.87 11.15 6.44
N ARG A 21 -30.72 9.82 6.52
CA ARG A 21 -29.47 9.17 6.92
C ARG A 21 -28.34 9.45 5.91
N LEU A 22 -28.64 9.39 4.62
CA LEU A 22 -27.65 9.67 3.57
C LEU A 22 -27.17 11.13 3.63
N LYS A 23 -28.09 12.09 3.84
CA LYS A 23 -27.72 13.51 4.04
C LYS A 23 -26.81 13.72 5.24
N ASN A 24 -27.01 12.98 6.33
CA ASN A 24 -26.19 13.11 7.53
C ASN A 24 -24.81 12.45 7.38
N VAL A 25 -24.65 11.48 6.47
CA VAL A 25 -23.38 10.78 6.23
C VAL A 25 -22.52 11.49 5.17
N LEU A 26 -23.12 12.11 4.14
CA LEU A 26 -22.36 12.88 3.15
C LEU A 26 -22.05 14.32 3.60
N GLY A 27 -22.75 14.82 4.62
CA GLY A 27 -22.81 16.24 4.97
C GLY A 27 -22.08 16.66 6.25
N THR A 28 -21.34 15.78 6.92
CA THR A 28 -20.47 16.19 8.03
C THR A 28 -19.07 16.46 7.49
N ARG A 29 -18.77 17.75 7.29
CA ARG A 29 -17.39 18.27 7.31
C ARG A 29 -16.79 17.90 8.67
N GLU A 30 -16.34 16.66 8.83
CA GLU A 30 -15.60 16.22 9.99
C GLU A 30 -14.19 16.83 9.90
N GLY A 31 -14.12 18.07 10.37
CA GLY A 31 -13.14 18.51 11.35
C GLY A 31 -11.69 18.08 11.14
N PHE A 32 -11.05 18.50 10.05
CA PHE A 32 -9.62 18.85 10.00
C PHE A 32 -9.35 19.91 8.92
N GLU A 33 -10.19 20.93 8.83
CA GLU A 33 -9.80 22.13 8.07
C GLU A 33 -8.83 22.92 8.96
N LYS A 34 -7.52 22.71 8.75
CA LYS A 34 -6.49 23.53 9.38
C LYS A 34 -6.84 25.01 9.11
N PRO A 35 -6.82 25.89 10.13
CA PRO A 35 -6.96 27.31 9.91
C PRO A 35 -5.95 27.71 8.84
N LYS A 36 -6.37 28.49 7.85
CA LYS A 36 -5.44 29.07 6.89
C LYS A 36 -4.43 29.87 7.72
N ALA A 37 -3.22 29.35 7.87
CA ALA A 37 -2.17 30.00 8.63
C ALA A 37 -1.99 31.38 8.01
N GLN A 38 -2.18 32.43 8.80
CA GLN A 38 -1.76 33.76 8.41
C GLN A 38 -0.26 33.66 8.12
N SER A 39 0.12 33.92 6.87
CA SER A 39 1.52 33.97 6.46
C SER A 39 2.24 34.94 7.40
N PRO A 40 3.23 34.49 8.18
CA PRO A 40 4.12 35.42 8.85
C PRO A 40 4.83 36.22 7.76
N ALA A 41 4.82 37.54 7.93
CA ALA A 41 5.62 38.46 7.14
C ALA A 41 7.01 37.88 6.91
N THR A 42 7.42 37.78 5.63
CA THR A 42 8.78 37.57 5.12
C THR A 42 9.84 37.39 6.20
N LEU A 43 9.87 36.20 6.80
CA LEU A 43 11.10 35.72 7.40
C LEU A 43 11.99 35.45 6.19
N ARG A 44 13.02 36.27 6.03
CA ARG A 44 14.12 36.00 5.12
C ARG A 44 14.48 34.53 5.32
N SER A 45 14.26 33.71 4.31
CA SER A 45 14.77 32.36 4.27
C SER A 45 16.24 32.47 4.67
N PRO A 46 16.70 31.80 5.74
CA PRO A 46 18.12 31.59 5.89
C PRO A 46 18.61 31.07 4.54
N ASP A 47 19.68 31.65 4.03
CA ASP A 47 20.36 31.14 2.86
C ASP A 47 20.83 29.72 3.22
N LEU A 48 19.95 28.75 3.00
CA LEU A 48 20.23 27.33 3.13
C LEU A 48 21.19 27.05 1.99
N LYS A 49 22.47 27.32 2.23
CA LYS A 49 23.54 26.66 1.50
C LYS A 49 23.21 25.17 1.56
N VAL A 50 22.75 24.64 0.44
CA VAL A 50 22.63 23.21 0.23
C VAL A 50 24.04 22.68 0.43
N ILE A 51 24.30 22.13 1.61
CA ILE A 51 25.51 21.36 1.86
C ILE A 51 25.25 20.06 1.09
N GLU A 52 25.68 20.01 -0.16
CA GLU A 52 25.94 18.74 -0.84
C GLU A 52 26.85 17.93 0.08
N GLY A 53 26.30 16.92 0.76
CA GLY A 53 27.06 16.09 1.71
C GLY A 53 26.36 15.71 3.02
N GLY A 54 25.10 16.10 3.24
CA GLY A 54 24.29 15.49 4.30
C GLY A 54 23.94 14.02 3.98
N PRO A 55 23.73 13.15 4.98
CA PRO A 55 23.20 11.81 4.76
C PRO A 55 21.87 11.87 3.99
N ASP A 56 21.68 10.99 3.01
CA ASP A 56 20.45 10.92 2.25
C ASP A 56 19.28 10.55 3.18
N ALA A 57 18.34 11.48 3.34
CA ALA A 57 17.22 11.33 4.27
C ALA A 57 16.34 10.12 3.94
N ASP A 58 16.10 9.84 2.66
CA ASP A 58 15.29 8.68 2.24
C ASP A 58 15.99 7.36 2.60
N ILE A 59 17.34 7.34 2.65
CA ILE A 59 18.07 6.18 3.18
C ILE A 59 17.98 6.14 4.70
N THR A 60 18.31 7.23 5.39
CA THR A 60 18.44 7.24 6.86
C THR A 60 17.11 7.10 7.61
N ASP A 61 15.98 7.41 6.96
CA ASP A 61 14.64 7.22 7.50
C ASP A 61 14.23 5.73 7.52
N HIS A 62 14.90 4.89 6.73
CA HIS A 62 14.58 3.47 6.57
C HIS A 62 15.66 2.53 7.10
N VAL A 63 16.93 2.95 7.10
CA VAL A 63 18.05 2.18 7.62
C VAL A 63 19.00 3.05 8.46
N PRO A 64 19.66 2.49 9.50
CA PRO A 64 20.59 3.26 10.32
C PRO A 64 21.71 3.90 9.50
N ALA A 65 22.00 5.17 9.77
CA ALA A 65 23.09 5.88 9.11
C ALA A 65 24.44 5.17 9.35
N GLY A 66 25.25 5.02 8.29
CA GLY A 66 26.55 4.35 8.35
C GLY A 66 26.50 2.82 8.37
N SER A 67 25.31 2.20 8.34
CA SER A 67 25.16 0.75 8.18
C SER A 67 25.62 0.26 6.80
N GLU A 68 25.86 -1.04 6.66
CA GLU A 68 26.16 -1.67 5.36
C GLU A 68 25.00 -1.48 4.37
N LEU A 69 23.76 -1.67 4.81
CA LEU A 69 22.57 -1.39 4.01
C LEU A 69 22.52 0.06 3.50
N ALA A 70 22.89 1.04 4.34
CA ALA A 70 22.96 2.43 3.90
C ALA A 70 24.00 2.65 2.79
N GLN A 71 25.14 1.95 2.86
CA GLN A 71 26.17 1.97 1.81
C GLN A 71 25.68 1.30 0.52
N THR A 72 24.94 0.19 0.63
CA THR A 72 24.32 -0.50 -0.50
C THR A 72 23.31 0.39 -1.21
N PHE A 73 22.38 1.03 -0.48
CA PHE A 73 21.43 1.96 -1.09
C PHE A 73 22.11 3.17 -1.72
N THR A 74 23.18 3.68 -1.10
CA THR A 74 23.99 4.75 -1.69
C THR A 74 24.60 4.30 -3.02
N SER A 75 25.08 3.05 -3.10
CA SER A 75 25.65 2.46 -4.31
C SER A 75 24.59 2.24 -5.40
N ILE A 76 23.37 1.85 -5.04
CA ILE A 76 22.24 1.75 -5.97
C ILE A 76 21.90 3.14 -6.53
N LYS A 77 21.77 4.16 -5.67
CA LYS A 77 21.49 5.54 -6.11
C LYS A 77 22.58 6.13 -6.99
N ALA A 78 23.82 5.67 -6.85
CA ALA A 78 24.92 6.08 -7.72
C ALA A 78 24.77 5.55 -9.17
N VAL A 79 24.09 4.42 -9.36
CA VAL A 79 23.78 3.84 -10.68
C VAL A 79 22.43 4.31 -11.20
N ASP A 80 21.43 4.40 -10.33
CA ASP A 80 20.08 4.88 -10.62
C ASP A 80 19.72 6.04 -9.69
N SER A 81 19.93 7.26 -10.16
CA SER A 81 19.60 8.48 -9.41
C SER A 81 18.10 8.64 -9.10
N GLY A 82 17.23 7.91 -9.81
CA GLY A 82 15.79 7.91 -9.57
C GLY A 82 15.36 6.97 -8.45
N PHE A 83 16.26 6.13 -7.94
CA PHE A 83 15.93 5.17 -6.90
C PHE A 83 15.58 5.85 -5.57
N LEU A 84 14.41 5.49 -5.02
CA LEU A 84 13.95 5.89 -3.69
C LEU A 84 13.66 4.65 -2.84
N VAL A 85 14.21 4.60 -1.63
CA VAL A 85 14.05 3.47 -0.69
C VAL A 85 12.58 3.35 -0.27
N SER A 86 11.91 4.49 -0.05
CA SER A 86 10.47 4.54 0.24
C SER A 86 9.61 3.90 -0.86
N GLU A 87 9.90 4.20 -2.14
CA GLU A 87 9.21 3.61 -3.27
C GLU A 87 9.55 2.13 -3.44
N PHE A 88 10.81 1.75 -3.25
CA PHE A 88 11.25 0.35 -3.26
C PHE A 88 10.45 -0.47 -2.24
N LEU A 89 10.34 -0.01 -0.99
CA LEU A 89 9.54 -0.67 0.05
C LEU A 89 8.06 -0.80 -0.34
N SER A 90 7.48 0.25 -0.93
CA SER A 90 6.10 0.21 -1.42
C SER A 90 5.93 -0.84 -2.54
N GLY A 91 6.86 -0.87 -3.49
CA GLY A 91 6.90 -1.86 -4.57
C GLY A 91 7.07 -3.28 -4.05
N SER A 92 7.95 -3.49 -3.05
CA SER A 92 8.15 -4.78 -2.40
C SER A 92 6.87 -5.31 -1.75
N ARG A 93 6.03 -4.43 -1.18
CA ARG A 93 4.73 -4.82 -0.60
C ARG A 93 3.80 -5.38 -1.66
N ALA A 94 3.67 -4.66 -2.78
CA ALA A 94 2.83 -5.07 -3.89
C ALA A 94 3.35 -6.38 -4.52
N ALA A 95 4.67 -6.47 -4.73
CA ALA A 95 5.30 -7.68 -5.26
C ALA A 95 5.05 -8.90 -4.36
N TYR A 96 5.17 -8.75 -3.04
CA TYR A 96 4.89 -9.82 -2.09
C TYR A 96 3.46 -10.34 -2.23
N GLU A 97 2.47 -9.44 -2.28
CA GLU A 97 1.07 -9.82 -2.47
C GLU A 97 0.86 -10.55 -3.80
N MET A 98 1.38 -10.01 -4.91
CA MET A 98 1.24 -10.63 -6.23
C MET A 98 1.85 -12.03 -6.26
N ILE A 99 3.03 -12.22 -5.68
CA ILE A 99 3.73 -13.51 -5.65
C ILE A 99 2.97 -14.50 -4.77
N LEU A 100 2.60 -14.10 -3.56
CA LEU A 100 1.88 -14.96 -2.62
C LEU A 100 0.54 -15.40 -3.20
N MET A 101 -0.26 -14.44 -3.69
CA MET A 101 -1.58 -14.76 -4.25
C MET A 101 -1.49 -15.53 -5.56
N GLY A 102 -0.49 -15.26 -6.40
CA GLY A 102 -0.22 -16.06 -7.59
C GLY A 102 0.12 -17.51 -7.23
N PHE A 103 0.99 -17.72 -6.24
CA PHE A 103 1.33 -19.04 -5.74
C PHE A 103 0.13 -19.77 -5.15
N GLU A 104 -0.66 -19.11 -4.30
CA GLU A 104 -1.83 -19.74 -3.67
C GLU A 104 -2.87 -20.20 -4.70
N ARG A 105 -3.09 -19.38 -5.74
CA ARG A 105 -4.00 -19.67 -6.86
C ARG A 105 -3.42 -20.65 -7.88
N GLY A 106 -2.12 -20.94 -7.83
CA GLY A 106 -1.43 -21.77 -8.80
C GLY A 106 -1.19 -21.09 -10.16
N ASP A 107 -1.15 -19.76 -10.21
CA ASP A 107 -0.88 -18.97 -11.42
C ASP A 107 0.15 -17.88 -11.13
N LEU A 108 1.37 -18.09 -11.60
CA LEU A 108 2.49 -17.16 -11.46
C LEU A 108 2.74 -16.32 -12.72
N SER A 109 1.86 -16.37 -13.73
CA SER A 109 2.05 -15.67 -15.00
C SER A 109 2.35 -14.17 -14.83
N ALA A 110 1.67 -13.52 -13.90
CA ALA A 110 1.82 -12.08 -13.62
C ALA A 110 3.16 -11.69 -12.98
N VAL A 111 3.84 -12.64 -12.32
CA VAL A 111 5.10 -12.37 -11.60
C VAL A 111 6.29 -13.13 -12.17
N ARG A 112 6.09 -13.92 -13.23
CA ARG A 112 7.13 -14.80 -13.79
C ARG A 112 8.39 -14.04 -14.18
N SER A 113 8.26 -12.82 -14.70
CA SER A 113 9.39 -11.96 -15.08
C SER A 113 10.19 -11.41 -13.90
N PHE A 114 9.66 -11.47 -12.68
CA PHE A 114 10.34 -10.99 -11.46
C PHE A 114 11.13 -12.09 -10.76
N LEU A 115 10.93 -13.35 -11.16
CA LEU A 115 11.55 -14.51 -10.53
C LEU A 115 12.75 -14.98 -11.35
N SER A 116 13.79 -15.45 -10.67
CA SER A 116 14.83 -16.24 -11.33
C SER A 116 14.26 -17.60 -11.74
N ASP A 117 14.88 -18.23 -12.74
CA ASP A 117 14.48 -19.55 -13.22
C ASP A 117 14.44 -20.59 -12.10
N GLU A 118 15.43 -20.56 -11.21
CA GLU A 118 15.51 -21.46 -10.05
C GLU A 118 14.29 -21.30 -9.12
N VAL A 119 13.96 -20.07 -8.73
CA VAL A 119 12.83 -19.79 -7.83
C VAL A 119 11.51 -20.13 -8.51
N ALA A 120 11.36 -19.79 -9.79
CA ALA A 120 10.15 -20.09 -10.55
C ALA A 120 9.92 -21.61 -10.66
N ASN A 121 10.97 -22.39 -10.93
CA ASN A 121 10.88 -23.85 -11.02
C ASN A 121 10.47 -24.47 -9.68
N THR A 122 10.99 -23.98 -8.55
CA THR A 122 10.57 -24.46 -7.23
C THR A 122 9.08 -24.22 -6.97
N PHE A 123 8.56 -23.06 -7.33
CA PHE A 123 7.13 -22.80 -7.19
C PHE A 123 6.27 -23.68 -8.10
N ASP A 124 6.66 -23.82 -9.37
CA ASP A 124 5.94 -24.63 -10.36
C ASP A 124 5.84 -26.09 -9.90
N GLU A 125 6.91 -26.65 -9.32
CA GLU A 125 6.94 -28.02 -8.79
C GLU A 125 5.89 -28.21 -7.68
N VAL A 126 5.83 -27.30 -6.71
CA VAL A 126 4.89 -27.37 -5.59
C VAL A 126 3.44 -27.18 -6.05
N ILE A 127 3.21 -26.25 -6.99
CA ILE A 127 1.89 -26.02 -7.59
C ILE A 127 1.43 -27.28 -8.34
N ALA A 128 2.30 -27.86 -9.17
CA ALA A 128 2.00 -29.08 -9.92
C ALA A 128 1.72 -30.26 -9.00
N GLN A 129 2.49 -30.42 -7.92
CA GLN A 129 2.27 -31.44 -6.91
C GLN A 129 0.89 -31.32 -6.28
N ARG A 130 0.50 -30.12 -5.82
CA ARG A 130 -0.84 -29.86 -5.26
C ARG A 130 -1.95 -30.14 -6.28
N SER A 131 -1.77 -29.68 -7.51
CA SER A 131 -2.74 -29.88 -8.58
C SER A 131 -2.95 -31.36 -8.90
N SER A 132 -1.87 -32.17 -8.92
CA SER A 132 -1.95 -33.62 -9.15
C SER A 132 -2.73 -34.37 -8.05
N GLN A 133 -2.80 -33.79 -6.85
CA GLN A 133 -3.58 -34.30 -5.73
C GLN A 133 -5.02 -33.78 -5.73
N GLY A 134 -5.39 -32.92 -6.68
CA GLY A 134 -6.71 -32.29 -6.75
C GLY A 134 -6.95 -31.27 -5.63
N LEU A 135 -5.88 -30.74 -5.02
CA LEU A 135 -6.00 -29.74 -3.95
C LEU A 135 -6.14 -28.34 -4.54
N GLN A 136 -7.16 -27.61 -4.12
CA GLN A 136 -7.35 -26.19 -4.40
C GLN A 136 -7.23 -25.38 -3.11
N ILE A 137 -6.63 -24.20 -3.21
CA ILE A 137 -6.54 -23.27 -2.09
C ILE A 137 -7.33 -22.01 -2.43
N GLU A 138 -8.19 -21.64 -1.49
CA GLU A 138 -8.84 -20.34 -1.47
C GLU A 138 -8.17 -19.51 -0.38
N ALA A 139 -7.54 -18.41 -0.79
CA ALA A 139 -6.82 -17.50 0.09
C ALA A 139 -7.28 -16.06 -0.14
N GLU A 140 -7.28 -15.28 0.93
CA GLU A 140 -7.53 -13.84 0.91
C GLU A 140 -6.36 -13.12 1.55
N PHE A 141 -5.89 -12.05 0.88
CA PHE A 141 -4.81 -11.22 1.38
C PHE A 141 -5.38 -10.02 2.12
N LEU A 142 -5.21 -9.99 3.45
CA LEU A 142 -5.71 -8.90 4.29
C LEU A 142 -4.75 -7.70 4.38
N GLY A 143 -3.44 -7.95 4.24
CA GLY A 143 -2.42 -6.90 4.29
C GLY A 143 -1.12 -7.31 5.00
N ILE A 144 -0.16 -6.38 5.00
CA ILE A 144 1.14 -6.55 5.67
C ILE A 144 1.16 -5.71 6.95
N ARG A 145 1.42 -6.36 8.09
CA ARG A 145 1.50 -5.69 9.40
C ARG A 145 2.76 -4.83 9.56
N GLU A 146 3.90 -5.36 9.14
CA GLU A 146 5.20 -4.72 9.29
C GLU A 146 6.10 -5.06 8.12
N MET A 147 6.94 -4.10 7.73
CA MET A 147 7.94 -4.27 6.69
C MET A 147 9.23 -3.62 7.16
N LYS A 148 10.34 -4.36 7.03
CA LYS A 148 11.68 -3.93 7.41
C LYS A 148 12.67 -4.44 6.38
N ILE A 149 13.73 -3.67 6.17
CA ILE A 149 14.90 -4.10 5.40
C ILE A 149 15.89 -4.67 6.42
N ASN A 150 16.27 -5.92 6.21
CA ASN A 150 17.31 -6.59 6.97
C ASN A 150 18.41 -7.03 6.00
N ASP A 151 19.58 -7.30 6.55
CA ASP A 151 20.72 -7.92 5.86
C ASP A 151 20.50 -9.43 5.70
#